data_AF-A0A6J7IBU5-F1
#
_entry.id   AF-A0A6J7IBU5-F1
#
_cell.length_a   1.000
_cell.length_b   1.000
_cell.length_c   1.000
_cell.angle_alpha   90.00
_cell.angle_beta   90.00
_cell.angle_gamma   90.00
#
_symmetry.space_group_name_H-M   'P 1'
#
loop_
_entity.id
_entity.type
_entity.pdbx_description
1 polymer ?
#
loop_
_entity_poly.entity_id
_entity_poly.type
_entity_poly.pdbx_seq_one_letter_code
_entity_poly.pdbx_strand_id
1 'polypeptide(L)'
;MASLLARWDVVAGRTEQVVRAEADLGRPVPLSAETRQYVAADVEPTVRWVLLHLVEELARHAGHADVVRETVDGKGAQELAQP
;
A
#
# COMPACT_ATOMS: atom_id res chain seq x y z
N MET A 1 -18.97 -3.39 -7.55
CA MET A 1 -17.95 -2.32 -7.42
C MET A 1 -18.16 -1.46 -6.18
N ALA A 2 -19.35 -0.88 -5.96
CA ALA A 2 -19.61 0.04 -4.84
C ALA A 2 -19.23 -0.49 -3.44
N SER A 3 -19.52 -1.77 -3.14
CA SER A 3 -19.14 -2.40 -1.87
C SER A 3 -17.63 -2.54 -1.68
N LEU A 4 -16.86 -2.72 -2.75
CA LEU A 4 -15.41 -2.81 -2.70
C LEU A 4 -14.79 -1.44 -2.42
N LEU A 5 -15.29 -0.39 -3.08
CA LEU A 5 -14.85 0.98 -2.84
C LEU A 5 -15.20 1.44 -1.42
N ALA A 6 -16.40 1.15 -0.94
CA ALA A 6 -16.77 1.45 0.45
C ALA A 6 -15.86 0.73 1.46
N ARG A 7 -15.49 -0.54 1.19
CA ARG A 7 -14.53 -1.27 2.02
C ARG A 7 -13.13 -0.65 1.95
N TRP A 8 -12.70 -0.21 0.77
CA TRP A 8 -11.44 0.49 0.59
C TRP A 8 -11.38 1.76 1.45
N ASP A 9 -12.41 2.60 1.40
CA ASP A 9 -12.48 3.84 2.17
C ASP A 9 -12.39 3.58 3.68
N VAL A 10 -13.08 2.53 4.17
CA VAL A 10 -13.01 2.12 5.58
C VAL A 10 -11.59 1.70 5.97
N VAL A 11 -10.90 0.90 5.14
CA VAL A 11 -9.54 0.43 5.41
C VAL A 11 -8.53 1.57 5.32
N ALA A 12 -8.68 2.47 4.33
CA ALA A 12 -7.82 3.64 4.16
C ALA A 12 -7.95 4.58 5.35
N GLY A 13 -9.17 4.90 5.77
CA GLY A 13 -9.42 5.74 6.94
C GLY A 13 -8.86 5.14 8.24
N ARG A 14 -9.02 3.82 8.43
CA ARG A 14 -8.42 3.13 9.59
C ARG A 14 -6.89 3.17 9.54
N THR A 15 -6.30 2.93 8.38
CA THR A 15 -4.84 3.01 8.18
C THR A 15 -4.34 4.40 8.52
N GLU A 16 -4.97 5.45 8.00
CA GLU A 16 -4.61 6.83 8.28
C GLU A 16 -4.65 7.14 9.79
N GLN A 17 -5.72 6.74 10.48
CA GLN A 17 -5.86 6.93 11.92
C GLN A 17 -4.73 6.27 12.71
N VAL A 18 -4.38 5.02 12.37
CA VAL A 18 -3.29 4.29 13.03
C VAL A 18 -1.95 4.96 12.78
N VAL A 19 -1.69 5.37 11.54
CA VAL A 19 -0.43 6.03 11.15
C VAL A 19 -0.27 7.37 11.86
N ARG A 20 -1.34 8.19 11.91
CA ARG A 20 -1.31 9.50 12.58
C ARG A 20 -1.14 9.39 14.09
N ALA A 21 -1.60 8.31 14.70
CA ALA A 21 -1.48 8.08 16.13
C ALA A 21 -0.10 7.53 16.55
N GLU A 22 0.72 7.06 15.60
CA GLU A 22 2.04 6.50 15.89
C GLU A 22 3.10 7.61 15.94
N ALA A 23 3.76 7.72 17.09
CA ALA A 23 4.78 8.74 17.34
C ALA A 23 6.21 8.23 17.11
N ASP A 24 6.41 6.90 17.16
CA ASP A 24 7.73 6.29 17.03
C ASP A 24 7.81 5.40 15.79
N LEU A 25 8.39 5.97 14.73
CA LEU A 25 8.65 5.24 13.48
C LEU A 25 9.76 4.18 13.63
N GLY A 26 10.59 4.25 14.67
CA GLY A 26 11.63 3.27 14.97
C GLY A 26 11.13 2.06 15.76
N ARG A 27 9.91 2.12 16.31
CA ARG A 27 9.34 1.04 17.12
C ARG A 27 9.31 -0.28 16.35
N PRO A 28 9.84 -1.38 16.91
CA PRO A 28 9.70 -2.70 16.31
C PRO A 28 8.23 -3.12 16.18
N VAL A 29 7.90 -3.77 15.08
CA VAL A 29 6.59 -4.36 14.80
C VAL A 29 6.73 -5.88 14.89
N PRO A 30 6.25 -6.51 15.97
CA PRO A 30 6.33 -7.96 16.09
C PRO A 30 5.46 -8.62 15.02
N LEU A 31 6.06 -9.54 14.27
CA LEU A 31 5.36 -10.34 13.27
C LEU A 31 5.06 -11.73 13.84
N SER A 32 3.94 -12.32 13.41
CA SER A 32 3.70 -13.74 13.65
C SER A 32 4.76 -14.57 12.91
N ALA A 33 4.97 -15.82 13.35
CA ALA A 33 5.86 -16.74 12.65
C ALA A 33 5.44 -16.94 11.18
N GLU A 34 4.13 -16.97 10.93
CA GLU A 34 3.56 -17.07 9.59
C GLU A 34 3.91 -15.85 8.73
N THR A 35 3.83 -14.63 9.26
CA THR A 35 4.16 -13.43 8.47
C THR A 35 5.68 -13.26 8.31
N ARG A 36 6.48 -13.64 9.31
CA ARG A 36 7.93 -13.48 9.28
C ARG A 36 8.59 -14.24 8.12
N GLN A 37 7.99 -15.33 7.64
CA GLN A 37 8.52 -16.10 6.51
C GLN A 37 8.59 -15.30 5.19
N TYR A 38 7.80 -14.23 5.07
CA TYR A 38 7.75 -13.36 3.88
C TYR A 38 8.68 -12.15 3.98
N VAL A 39 9.37 -11.99 5.13
CA VAL A 39 10.33 -10.90 5.36
C VAL A 39 11.73 -11.48 5.36
N ALA A 40 12.66 -10.83 4.66
CA ALA A 40 14.05 -11.26 4.63
C ALA A 40 14.63 -11.40 6.06
N ALA A 41 15.46 -12.41 6.29
CA ALA A 41 15.89 -12.78 7.63
C ALA A 41 16.67 -11.67 8.35
N ASP A 42 17.40 -10.86 7.58
CA ASP A 42 18.22 -9.72 8.02
C ASP A 42 17.44 -8.40 8.16
N VAL A 43 16.15 -8.38 7.81
CA VAL A 43 15.29 -7.21 7.96
C VAL A 43 14.63 -7.24 9.32
N GLU A 44 14.73 -6.13 10.06
CA GLU A 44 13.96 -5.92 11.28
C GLU A 44 12.75 -5.01 11.00
N PRO A 45 11.51 -5.55 11.08
CA PRO A 45 10.31 -4.76 10.83
C PRO A 45 10.14 -3.69 11.92
N THR A 46 10.32 -2.44 11.52
CA THR A 46 9.91 -1.26 12.30
C THR A 46 8.63 -0.67 11.72
N VAL A 47 7.98 0.23 12.45
CA VAL A 47 6.86 1.02 11.90
C VAL A 47 7.26 1.66 10.57
N ARG A 48 8.44 2.31 10.51
CA ARG A 48 8.97 2.90 9.28
C ARG A 48 9.07 1.89 8.14
N TRP A 49 9.61 0.71 8.42
CA TRP A 49 9.75 -0.35 7.42
C TRP A 49 8.39 -0.77 6.87
N VAL A 50 7.41 -1.02 7.75
CA VAL A 50 6.05 -1.41 7.35
C VAL A 50 5.40 -0.33 6.49
N LEU A 51 5.53 0.96 6.84
CA LEU A 51 4.93 2.04 6.06
C LEU A 51 5.56 2.18 4.67
N LEU A 52 6.88 2.07 4.57
CA LEU A 52 7.56 2.09 3.27
C LEU A 52 7.15 0.87 2.43
N HIS A 53 7.09 -0.30 3.05
CA HIS A 53 6.63 -1.51 2.38
C HIS A 53 5.20 -1.37 1.84
N LEU A 54 4.28 -0.77 2.61
CA LEU A 54 2.91 -0.49 2.14
C LEU A 54 2.87 0.49 0.96
N VAL A 55 3.72 1.52 0.94
CA VAL A 55 3.83 2.47 -0.18
C VAL A 55 4.33 1.76 -1.44
N GLU A 56 5.38 0.95 -1.31
CA GLU A 56 5.95 0.17 -2.42
C GLU A 56 4.92 -0.80 -3.00
N GLU A 57 4.25 -1.57 -2.15
CA GLU A 57 3.26 -2.56 -2.56
C GLU A 57 2.01 -1.92 -3.19
N LEU A 58 1.58 -0.77 -2.66
CA LEU A 58 0.47 -0.02 -3.25
C LEU A 58 0.85 0.55 -4.62
N ALA A 59 2.06 1.12 -4.77
CA ALA A 59 2.55 1.62 -6.04
C ALA A 59 2.68 0.51 -7.08
N ARG A 60 3.18 -0.67 -6.69
CA ARG A 60 3.29 -1.85 -7.54
C ARG A 60 1.91 -2.29 -8.05
N HIS A 61 0.91 -2.37 -7.19
CA HIS A 61 -0.45 -2.73 -7.59
C HIS A 61 -1.13 -1.64 -8.44
N ALA A 62 -0.92 -0.36 -8.12
CA ALA A 62 -1.43 0.75 -8.91
C ALA A 62 -0.87 0.71 -10.34
N GLY A 63 0.43 0.45 -10.50
CA GLY A 63 1.07 0.28 -11.81
C GLY A 63 0.48 -0.90 -12.60
N HIS A 64 0.25 -2.05 -11.96
CA HIS A 64 -0.42 -3.17 -12.63
C HIS A 64 -1.85 -2.83 -13.06
N ALA A 65 -2.60 -2.10 -12.21
CA ALA A 65 -3.95 -1.66 -12.55
C ALA A 65 -3.93 -0.64 -13.71
N ASP A 66 -2.92 0.21 -13.78
CA ASP A 66 -2.74 1.18 -14.86
C ASP A 66 -2.48 0.46 -16.19
N VAL A 67 -1.60 -0.55 -16.22
CA VAL A 67 -1.40 -1.39 -17.43
C VAL A 67 -2.72 -2.01 -17.90
N VAL A 68 -3.53 -2.56 -16.99
CA VAL A 68 -4.85 -3.12 -17.36
C VAL A 68 -5.76 -2.03 -17.93
N ARG A 69 -5.84 -0.87 -17.28
CA ARG A 69 -6.64 0.27 -17.76
C ARG A 69 -6.19 0.71 -19.17
N GLU A 70 -4.89 0.90 -19.39
CA GLU A 70 -4.31 1.29 -20.68
C GLU A 70 -4.66 0.30 -21.79
N THR A 71 -4.67 -1.01 -21.49
CA THR A 71 -5.08 -2.01 -22.49
C THR A 71 -6.56 -1.95 -22.86
N VAL A 72 -7.40 -1.37 -22.00
CA VAL A 72 -8.83 -1.23 -22.22
C VAL A 72 -9.17 0.07 -22.95
N ASP A 73 -8.56 1.18 -22.57
CA ASP A 73 -8.90 2.52 -23.11
C ASP A 73 -7.89 3.08 -24.12
N GLY A 74 -6.71 2.47 -24.25
CA GLY A 74 -5.65 2.87 -25.17
C GLY A 74 -4.90 4.15 -24.79
N LYS A 75 -5.17 4.74 -23.62
CA LYS A 75 -4.61 6.03 -23.20
C LYS A 75 -3.52 5.89 -22.16
N GLY A 76 -2.35 6.45 -22.43
CA GLY A 76 -1.26 6.53 -21.46
C GLY A 76 -1.48 7.62 -20.40
N ALA A 77 -0.69 7.57 -19.32
CA ALA A 77 -0.77 8.53 -18.22
C ALA A 77 -0.68 10.01 -18.65
N GLN A 78 0.15 10.34 -19.65
CA GLN A 78 0.29 11.72 -20.15
C GLN A 78 -0.97 12.25 -20.84
N GLU A 79 -1.75 11.36 -21.46
CA GLU A 79 -2.99 11.73 -22.15
C GLU A 79 -4.13 11.98 -21.16
N LEU A 80 -4.12 11.29 -20.01
CA LEU A 80 -5.08 11.52 -18.92
C LEU A 80 -4.76 12.75 -18.06
N ALA A 81 -3.49 13.17 -18.03
CA ALA A 81 -3.04 14.32 -17.24
C ALA A 81 -3.31 15.67 -17.92
N GLN A 82 -3.78 15.68 -19.16
CA GLN A 82 -4.15 16.90 -19.87
C GLN A 82 -5.60 17.28 -19.52
N PRO A 83 -5.89 18.57 -19.30
CA PRO A 83 -7.21 19.06 -18.90
C PRO A 83 -8.30 18.83 -19.96
#